data_AF-R2NHK4-F1
#
_entry.id   AF-R2NHK4-F1
#
_cell.length_a   1.000
_cell.length_b   1.000
_cell.length_c   1.000
_cell.angle_alpha   90.00
_cell.angle_beta   90.00
_cell.angle_gamma   90.00
#
_symmetry.space_group_name_H-M   'P 1'
#
loop_
_entity.id
_entity.type
_entity.pdbx_description
1 polymer ?
#
loop_
_entity_poly.entity_id
_entity_poly.type
_entity_poly.pdbx_seq_one_letter_code
_entity_poly.pdbx_strand_id
1 'polypeptide(L)'
;MNNFLGVQLRNYRQRNELTQKQLANILYVSDRTVSKWERGAGYPDIDTLKKIAQLLDISLDNLLNEREPELYFEYRSATLLFNLPLLHIIIPNLSELLWHNRQFALSTLRHKQQLIPTAHGFFSIGFFSSGIFALGVFAKGFLSVGFFSLGILSAGFLSLGIFSAGNVALGTIGLGNLAIGLFALGNLVVGFFSLGNFALGYLAIGNKAFGPHASILPEHSNLPEITRALSDLQQEVPTIIRQLIVEPILSVTAAPIFPYALISFILFLVFVFCAAGFYGALKLRSRLINH
;
A
#
# COMPACT_ATOMS: atom_id res chain seq x y z
N MET A 1 -27.34 -25.43 20.74
CA MET A 1 -26.61 -25.15 19.49
C MET A 1 -26.88 -23.71 19.11
N ASN A 2 -25.83 -22.93 18.80
CA ASN A 2 -26.02 -21.58 18.29
C ASN A 2 -26.70 -21.68 16.91
N ASN A 3 -27.77 -20.92 16.69
CA ASN A 3 -28.47 -20.92 15.41
C ASN A 3 -27.78 -19.96 14.43
N PHE A 4 -26.57 -20.28 13.99
CA PHE A 4 -25.78 -19.40 13.11
C PHE A 4 -26.54 -19.05 11.83
N LEU A 5 -27.04 -20.07 11.12
CA LEU A 5 -27.82 -19.91 9.89
C LEU A 5 -29.00 -18.95 10.08
N GLY A 6 -29.82 -19.18 11.10
CA GLY A 6 -31.00 -18.35 11.32
C GLY A 6 -30.69 -16.92 11.74
N VAL A 7 -29.59 -16.70 12.48
CA VAL A 7 -29.09 -15.36 12.79
C VAL A 7 -28.66 -14.64 11.51
N GLN A 8 -27.90 -15.29 10.62
CA GLN A 8 -27.44 -14.68 9.37
C GLN A 8 -28.61 -14.36 8.43
N LEU A 9 -29.60 -15.26 8.30
CA LEU A 9 -30.82 -15.00 7.54
C LEU A 9 -31.60 -13.81 8.09
N ARG A 10 -31.76 -13.73 9.42
CA ARG A 10 -32.45 -12.61 10.07
C ARG A 10 -31.71 -11.28 9.86
N ASN A 11 -30.38 -11.29 10.00
CA ASN A 11 -29.53 -10.11 9.79
C ASN A 11 -29.63 -9.61 8.34
N TYR A 12 -29.50 -10.51 7.37
CA TYR A 12 -29.67 -10.18 5.95
C TYR A 12 -31.05 -9.57 5.68
N ARG A 13 -32.09 -10.21 6.23
CA ARG A 13 -33.47 -9.74 6.10
C ARG A 13 -33.65 -8.33 6.65
N GLN A 14 -33.13 -8.05 7.86
CA GLN A 14 -33.25 -6.73 8.49
C GLN A 14 -32.45 -5.65 7.76
N ARG A 15 -31.24 -5.95 7.28
CA ARG A 15 -30.41 -5.01 6.51
C ARG A 15 -31.02 -4.61 5.17
N ASN A 16 -31.80 -5.50 4.57
CA ASN A 16 -32.49 -5.28 3.29
C ASN A 16 -33.97 -4.93 3.46
N GLU A 17 -34.42 -4.62 4.69
CA GLU A 17 -35.80 -4.23 5.00
C GLU A 17 -36.87 -5.25 4.54
N LEU A 18 -36.52 -6.54 4.54
CA LEU A 18 -37.38 -7.62 4.08
C LEU A 18 -38.27 -8.17 5.22
N THR A 19 -39.47 -8.62 4.87
CA THR A 19 -40.30 -9.48 5.73
C THR A 19 -39.90 -10.96 5.56
N GLN A 20 -40.26 -11.82 6.52
CA GLN A 20 -40.01 -13.27 6.39
C GLN A 20 -40.65 -13.84 5.11
N LYS A 21 -41.84 -13.33 4.74
CA LYS A 21 -42.54 -13.70 3.51
C LYS A 21 -41.76 -13.29 2.25
N GLN A 22 -41.21 -12.09 2.23
CA GLN A 22 -40.39 -11.63 1.09
C GLN A 22 -39.10 -12.44 0.94
N LEU A 23 -38.40 -12.72 2.05
CA LEU A 23 -37.22 -13.60 2.03
C LEU A 23 -37.57 -15.02 1.56
N ALA A 24 -38.71 -15.55 2.01
CA ALA A 24 -39.20 -16.86 1.59
C ALA A 24 -39.49 -16.92 0.08
N ASN A 25 -40.07 -15.86 -0.48
CA ASN A 25 -40.29 -15.74 -1.93
C ASN A 25 -38.96 -15.75 -2.70
N ILE A 26 -37.93 -15.05 -2.22
CA ILE A 26 -36.60 -15.04 -2.85
C ILE A 26 -35.96 -16.44 -2.85
N LEU A 27 -36.11 -17.18 -1.75
CA LEU A 27 -35.55 -18.52 -1.59
C LEU A 27 -36.44 -19.63 -2.17
N TYR A 28 -37.61 -19.29 -2.72
CA TYR A 28 -38.62 -20.24 -3.23
C TYR A 28 -39.10 -21.25 -2.17
N VAL A 29 -39.35 -20.78 -0.95
CA VAL A 29 -39.86 -21.59 0.17
C VAL A 29 -41.04 -20.92 0.86
N SER A 30 -41.67 -21.60 1.82
CA SER A 30 -42.75 -21.00 2.62
C SER A 30 -42.21 -20.02 3.67
N ASP A 31 -42.98 -19.00 4.01
CA ASP A 31 -42.73 -18.07 5.12
C ASP A 31 -42.53 -18.79 6.46
N ARG A 32 -43.31 -19.85 6.71
CA ARG A 32 -43.16 -20.74 7.86
C ARG A 32 -41.80 -21.43 7.90
N THR A 33 -41.24 -21.77 6.74
CA THR A 33 -39.92 -22.40 6.62
C THR A 33 -38.82 -21.42 7.05
N VAL A 34 -38.86 -20.18 6.56
CA VAL A 34 -37.91 -19.13 6.97
C VAL A 34 -38.02 -18.84 8.46
N SER A 35 -39.25 -18.72 8.99
CA SER A 35 -39.49 -18.52 10.43
C SER A 35 -38.97 -19.68 11.30
N LYS A 36 -38.98 -20.91 10.77
CA LYS A 36 -38.39 -22.07 11.42
C LYS A 36 -36.87 -21.97 11.47
N TRP A 37 -36.21 -21.67 10.36
CA TRP A 37 -34.76 -21.49 10.32
C TRP A 37 -34.28 -20.33 11.19
N GLU A 38 -34.94 -19.17 11.16
CA GLU A 38 -34.59 -18.01 12.02
C GLU A 38 -34.68 -18.34 13.52
N ARG A 39 -35.51 -19.32 13.92
CA ARG A 39 -35.63 -19.80 15.31
C ARG A 39 -34.77 -21.01 15.64
N GLY A 40 -34.04 -21.56 14.66
CA GLY A 40 -33.18 -22.74 14.83
C GLY A 40 -33.96 -24.05 14.84
N ALA A 41 -35.21 -24.01 14.40
CA ALA A 41 -36.13 -25.14 14.39
C ALA A 41 -36.17 -25.79 13.00
N GLY A 42 -35.12 -26.54 12.67
CA GLY A 42 -34.95 -27.25 11.40
C GLY A 42 -33.83 -26.68 10.54
N TYR A 43 -33.39 -27.45 9.54
CA TYR A 43 -32.28 -27.11 8.66
C TYR A 43 -32.74 -27.19 7.19
N PRO A 44 -32.30 -26.29 6.29
CA PRO A 44 -32.63 -26.37 4.87
C PRO A 44 -31.98 -27.59 4.21
N ASP A 45 -32.52 -28.03 3.07
CA ASP A 45 -31.87 -29.02 2.21
C ASP A 45 -30.63 -28.44 1.51
N ILE A 46 -29.83 -29.31 0.87
CA ILE A 46 -28.55 -28.94 0.24
C ILE A 46 -28.73 -27.89 -0.87
N ASP A 47 -29.79 -27.97 -1.67
CA ASP A 47 -29.99 -27.02 -2.77
C ASP A 47 -30.44 -25.66 -2.26
N THR A 48 -31.28 -25.66 -1.23
CA THR A 48 -31.68 -24.45 -0.52
C THR A 48 -30.51 -23.83 0.23
N LEU A 49 -29.63 -24.62 0.84
CA LEU A 49 -28.38 -24.14 1.47
C LEU A 49 -27.46 -23.46 0.46
N LYS A 50 -27.30 -24.03 -0.75
CA LYS A 50 -26.53 -23.37 -1.83
C LYS A 50 -27.12 -22.01 -2.21
N LYS A 51 -28.45 -21.92 -2.32
CA LYS A 51 -29.15 -20.65 -2.59
C LYS A 51 -28.97 -19.65 -1.45
N ILE A 52 -29.05 -20.10 -0.20
CA ILE A 52 -28.83 -19.26 0.98
C ILE A 52 -27.38 -18.77 1.02
N ALA A 53 -26.39 -19.63 0.77
CA ALA A 53 -24.99 -19.25 0.69
C ALA A 53 -24.75 -18.17 -0.37
N GLN A 54 -25.35 -18.31 -1.56
CA GLN A 54 -25.31 -17.29 -2.62
C GLN A 54 -26.02 -15.99 -2.21
N LEU A 55 -27.18 -16.09 -1.55
CA LEU A 55 -27.94 -14.92 -1.10
C LEU A 55 -27.17 -14.12 -0.04
N LEU A 56 -26.55 -14.82 0.90
CA LEU A 56 -25.77 -14.25 2.00
C LEU A 56 -24.34 -13.86 1.57
N ASP A 57 -23.95 -14.20 0.34
CA ASP A 57 -22.61 -13.99 -0.23
C ASP A 57 -21.47 -14.72 0.53
N ILE A 58 -21.79 -15.79 1.26
CA ILE A 58 -20.82 -16.59 2.04
C ILE A 58 -20.54 -17.94 1.36
N SER A 59 -19.38 -18.53 1.62
CA SER A 59 -19.09 -19.90 1.15
C SER A 59 -20.01 -20.92 1.82
N LEU A 60 -20.38 -21.98 1.09
CA LEU A 60 -21.19 -23.06 1.67
C LEU A 60 -20.47 -23.75 2.84
N ASP A 61 -19.14 -23.84 2.79
CA ASP A 61 -18.33 -24.39 3.87
C ASP A 61 -18.43 -23.56 5.15
N ASN A 62 -18.29 -22.23 5.04
CA ASN A 62 -18.45 -21.31 6.18
C ASN A 62 -19.87 -21.39 6.77
N LEU A 63 -20.89 -21.50 5.92
CA LEU A 63 -22.28 -21.64 6.35
C LEU A 63 -22.52 -22.95 7.12
N LEU A 64 -21.96 -24.06 6.64
CA LEU A 64 -22.11 -25.38 7.26
C LEU A 64 -21.30 -25.52 8.54
N ASN A 65 -20.10 -24.95 8.58
CA ASN A 65 -19.21 -24.99 9.73
C ASN A 65 -19.52 -23.89 10.77
N GLU A 66 -20.58 -23.10 10.55
CA GLU A 66 -20.99 -21.99 11.40
C GLU A 66 -19.86 -20.97 11.68
N ARG A 67 -19.02 -20.72 10.66
CA ARG A 67 -17.88 -19.81 10.75
C ARG A 67 -18.23 -18.49 10.08
N GLU A 68 -17.94 -17.39 10.78
CA GLU A 68 -17.85 -16.12 10.08
C GLU A 68 -16.61 -16.14 9.18
N PRO A 69 -16.69 -15.60 7.95
CA PRO A 69 -15.54 -15.58 7.05
C PRO A 69 -14.40 -14.77 7.67
N GLU A 70 -13.25 -15.41 7.86
CA GLU A 70 -12.02 -14.72 8.24
C GLU A 70 -11.50 -13.92 7.04
N LEU A 71 -11.88 -12.64 6.99
CA LEU A 71 -11.51 -11.71 5.90
C LEU A 71 -10.02 -11.39 5.87
N TYR A 72 -9.32 -11.55 6.98
CA TYR A 72 -7.90 -11.29 7.09
C TYR A 72 -7.28 -12.11 8.23
N PHE A 73 -6.00 -12.41 8.07
CA PHE A 73 -5.15 -12.88 9.14
C PHE A 73 -4.52 -11.68 9.88
N GLU A 74 -4.53 -11.69 11.21
CA GLU A 74 -3.90 -10.66 12.05
C GLU A 74 -2.86 -11.26 13.00
N TYR A 75 -1.66 -10.69 13.00
CA TYR A 75 -0.65 -10.92 14.01
C TYR A 75 -0.19 -9.61 14.63
N ARG A 76 -0.21 -9.55 15.96
CA ARG A 76 0.26 -8.41 16.74
C ARG A 76 1.26 -8.87 17.80
N SER A 77 2.44 -8.25 17.84
CA SER A 77 3.45 -8.55 18.85
C SER A 77 3.04 -8.04 20.24
N ALA A 78 3.32 -8.83 21.28
CA ALA A 78 3.15 -8.40 22.67
C ALA A 78 4.16 -7.31 23.08
N THR A 79 5.37 -7.33 22.50
CA THR A 79 6.38 -6.30 22.71
C THR A 79 5.89 -4.97 22.14
N LEU A 80 5.93 -3.93 22.98
CA LEU A 80 5.61 -2.56 22.59
C LEU A 80 6.88 -1.73 22.55
N LEU A 81 6.95 -0.79 21.61
CA LEU A 81 7.97 0.25 21.52
C LEU A 81 7.26 1.59 21.32
N PHE A 82 7.50 2.57 22.20
CA PHE A 82 6.76 3.86 22.21
C PHE A 82 5.23 3.69 22.21
N ASN A 83 4.70 2.73 22.98
CA ASN A 83 3.27 2.42 23.05
C ASN A 83 2.65 1.89 21.73
N LEU A 84 3.47 1.53 20.74
CA LEU A 84 3.06 0.84 19.51
C LEU A 84 3.54 -0.61 19.55
N PRO A 85 2.80 -1.59 19.00
CA PRO A 85 3.32 -2.93 18.87
C PRO A 85 4.56 -2.91 17.97
N LEU A 86 5.61 -3.64 18.38
CA LEU A 86 6.84 -3.76 17.62
C LEU A 86 6.57 -4.24 16.18
N LEU A 87 5.71 -5.24 16.02
CA LEU A 87 5.33 -5.81 14.73
C LEU A 87 3.82 -6.05 14.68
N HIS A 88 3.17 -5.51 13.67
CA HIS A 88 1.76 -5.75 13.37
C HIS A 88 1.60 -6.12 11.89
N ILE A 89 1.07 -7.31 11.63
CA ILE A 89 0.87 -7.87 10.30
C ILE A 89 -0.62 -8.12 10.09
N ILE A 90 -1.18 -7.60 9.00
CA ILE A 90 -2.55 -7.88 8.55
C ILE A 90 -2.50 -8.35 7.10
N ILE A 91 -2.79 -9.62 6.86
CA ILE A 91 -2.80 -10.21 5.52
C ILE A 91 -4.26 -10.46 5.13
N PRO A 92 -4.80 -9.81 4.09
CA PRO A 92 -6.16 -10.08 3.66
C PRO A 92 -6.26 -11.51 3.10
N ASN A 93 -7.36 -12.18 3.41
CA ASN A 93 -7.70 -13.44 2.78
C ASN A 93 -8.27 -13.15 1.38
N LEU A 94 -7.42 -13.28 0.36
CA LEU A 94 -7.76 -12.92 -1.02
C LEU A 94 -8.93 -13.73 -1.58
N SER A 95 -9.09 -15.01 -1.21
CA SER A 95 -10.22 -15.81 -1.69
C SER A 95 -11.55 -15.26 -1.16
N GLU A 96 -11.64 -15.02 0.14
CA GLU A 96 -12.86 -14.48 0.77
C GLU A 96 -13.13 -13.03 0.32
N LEU A 97 -12.09 -12.21 0.18
CA LEU A 97 -12.21 -10.82 -0.25
C LEU A 97 -12.69 -10.70 -1.71
N LEU A 98 -12.24 -11.58 -2.59
CA LEU A 98 -12.62 -11.59 -4.00
C LEU A 98 -13.97 -12.28 -4.22
N TRP A 99 -14.34 -13.25 -3.38
CA TRP A 99 -15.64 -13.91 -3.43
C TRP A 99 -16.78 -12.90 -3.20
N HIS A 100 -16.65 -12.08 -2.15
CA HIS A 100 -17.64 -11.05 -1.80
C HIS A 100 -17.60 -9.80 -2.70
N ASN A 101 -16.67 -9.72 -3.66
CA ASN A 101 -16.40 -8.46 -4.35
C ASN A 101 -15.87 -8.68 -5.77
N ARG A 102 -16.75 -9.14 -6.66
CA ARG A 102 -16.45 -9.29 -8.10
C ARG A 102 -16.03 -7.98 -8.80
N GLN A 103 -16.24 -6.81 -8.18
CA GLN A 103 -15.81 -5.51 -8.70
C GLN A 103 -14.91 -4.78 -7.70
N PHE A 104 -13.59 -4.89 -7.86
CA PHE A 104 -12.64 -4.09 -7.09
C PHE A 104 -12.55 -2.67 -7.68
N ALA A 105 -13.41 -1.76 -7.21
CA ALA A 105 -13.41 -0.35 -7.65
C ALA A 105 -12.77 0.57 -6.59
N LEU A 106 -11.95 1.55 -7.02
CA LEU A 106 -11.34 2.55 -6.13
C LEU A 106 -12.38 3.35 -5.32
N SER A 107 -13.57 3.57 -5.88
CA SER A 107 -14.69 4.24 -5.20
C SER A 107 -15.18 3.51 -3.94
N THR A 108 -14.91 2.21 -3.83
CA THR A 108 -15.33 1.37 -2.68
C THR A 108 -14.26 1.23 -1.59
N LEU A 109 -13.09 1.89 -1.73
CA LEU A 109 -11.97 1.76 -0.79
C LEU A 109 -12.35 2.09 0.67
N ARG A 110 -13.21 3.09 0.88
CA ARG A 110 -13.65 3.49 2.23
C ARG A 110 -14.45 2.39 2.93
N HIS A 111 -15.33 1.70 2.19
CA HIS A 111 -16.07 0.55 2.70
C HIS A 111 -15.13 -0.65 2.91
N LYS A 112 -14.15 -0.85 2.02
CA LYS A 112 -13.14 -1.91 2.18
C LYS A 112 -12.23 -1.71 3.40
N GLN A 113 -11.95 -0.47 3.81
CA GLN A 113 -11.21 -0.18 5.04
C GLN A 113 -11.98 -0.58 6.31
N GLN A 114 -13.31 -0.65 6.25
CA GLN A 114 -14.13 -1.21 7.35
C GLN A 114 -14.07 -2.74 7.41
N LEU A 115 -13.75 -3.39 6.28
CA LEU A 115 -13.65 -4.85 6.16
C LEU A 115 -12.25 -5.38 6.49
N ILE A 116 -11.19 -4.64 6.09
CA ILE A 116 -9.79 -4.97 6.38
C ILE A 116 -9.18 -3.85 7.21
N PRO A 117 -8.82 -4.12 8.48
CA PRO A 117 -8.25 -3.11 9.35
C PRO A 117 -6.84 -2.68 8.88
N THR A 118 -6.41 -1.57 9.45
CA THR A 118 -5.10 -0.98 9.21
C THR A 118 -4.07 -1.58 10.16
N ALA A 119 -2.95 -2.06 9.62
CA ALA A 119 -1.85 -2.56 10.43
C ALA A 119 -1.13 -1.36 11.07
N HIS A 120 -1.09 -1.32 12.40
CA HIS A 120 -0.46 -0.25 13.17
C HIS A 120 0.68 -0.78 14.03
N GLY A 121 1.88 -0.22 13.88
CA GLY A 121 3.03 -0.64 14.69
C GLY A 121 4.32 0.14 14.40
N PHE A 122 5.39 -0.24 15.09
CA PHE A 122 6.73 0.23 14.74
C PHE A 122 7.13 -0.33 13.37
N PHE A 123 7.02 -1.66 13.20
CA PHE A 123 6.95 -2.33 11.90
C PHE A 123 5.50 -2.74 11.62
N SER A 124 4.97 -2.31 10.48
CA SER A 124 3.60 -2.60 10.04
C SER A 124 3.60 -3.17 8.63
N ILE A 125 2.92 -4.30 8.44
CA ILE A 125 2.82 -4.99 7.14
C ILE A 125 1.35 -5.28 6.87
N GLY A 126 0.81 -4.82 5.75
CA GLY A 126 -0.54 -5.22 5.36
C GLY A 126 -1.09 -4.51 4.14
N PHE A 127 -2.35 -4.77 3.79
CA PHE A 127 -2.99 -4.10 2.65
C PHE A 127 -3.08 -2.58 2.91
N PHE A 128 -3.59 -2.20 4.08
CA PHE A 128 -3.48 -0.86 4.64
C PHE A 128 -2.50 -0.90 5.82
N SER A 129 -1.46 -0.07 5.77
CA SER A 129 -0.36 -0.08 6.73
C SER A 129 -0.03 1.33 7.22
N SER A 130 0.05 1.52 8.54
CA SER A 130 0.32 2.80 9.19
C SER A 130 1.28 2.64 10.36
N GLY A 131 2.54 3.04 10.19
CA GLY A 131 3.55 2.82 11.22
C GLY A 131 4.77 3.71 11.07
N ILE A 132 5.83 3.44 11.84
CA ILE A 132 7.12 4.11 11.60
C ILE A 132 7.75 3.52 10.34
N PHE A 133 7.81 2.19 10.27
CA PHE A 133 8.19 1.40 9.12
C PHE A 133 6.94 0.69 8.58
N ALA A 134 6.43 1.15 7.43
CA ALA A 134 5.18 0.68 6.84
C ALA A 134 5.41 0.01 5.48
N LEU A 135 4.98 -1.23 5.35
CA LEU A 135 4.96 -1.99 4.09
C LEU A 135 3.52 -2.35 3.72
N GLY A 136 3.08 -2.05 2.50
CA GLY A 136 1.72 -2.41 2.09
C GLY A 136 1.30 -2.00 0.69
N VAL A 137 0.02 -2.21 0.33
CA VAL A 137 -0.52 -1.63 -0.90
C VAL A 137 -0.76 -0.13 -0.72
N PHE A 138 -1.38 0.23 0.41
CA PHE A 138 -1.51 1.60 0.90
C PHE A 138 -0.69 1.73 2.18
N ALA A 139 0.46 2.40 2.10
CA ALA A 139 1.40 2.52 3.21
C ALA A 139 1.56 3.99 3.63
N LYS A 140 1.44 4.25 4.93
CA LYS A 140 1.73 5.56 5.54
C LYS A 140 2.74 5.39 6.67
N GLY A 141 3.82 6.18 6.68
CA GLY A 141 4.76 6.12 7.79
C GLY A 141 5.91 7.11 7.74
N PHE A 142 6.91 6.92 8.61
CA PHE A 142 8.18 7.63 8.48
C PHE A 142 8.95 7.11 7.27
N LEU A 143 9.19 5.79 7.26
CA LEU A 143 9.69 5.03 6.11
C LEU A 143 8.54 4.15 5.58
N SER A 144 8.12 4.41 4.36
CA SER A 144 6.94 3.77 3.74
C SER A 144 7.30 3.13 2.39
N VAL A 145 6.88 1.89 2.19
CA VAL A 145 7.05 1.16 0.93
C VAL A 145 5.71 0.58 0.52
N GLY A 146 5.22 0.92 -0.67
CA GLY A 146 3.97 0.34 -1.15
C GLY A 146 3.61 0.66 -2.58
N PHE A 147 2.40 0.29 -3.00
CA PHE A 147 1.90 0.72 -4.32
C PHE A 147 1.54 2.22 -4.28
N PHE A 148 0.75 2.60 -3.28
CA PHE A 148 0.48 3.99 -2.87
C PHE A 148 1.18 4.23 -1.53
N SER A 149 2.17 5.11 -1.53
CA SER A 149 3.08 5.29 -0.39
C SER A 149 3.13 6.75 0.05
N LEU A 150 3.04 6.98 1.36
CA LEU A 150 3.08 8.30 1.99
C LEU A 150 4.04 8.28 3.17
N GLY A 151 5.09 9.11 3.13
CA GLY A 151 5.97 9.23 4.29
C GLY A 151 7.03 10.30 4.22
N ILE A 152 7.96 10.32 5.16
CA ILE A 152 9.14 11.20 5.06
C ILE A 152 10.10 10.62 4.02
N LEU A 153 10.38 9.33 4.16
CA LEU A 153 11.05 8.49 3.17
C LEU A 153 10.00 7.56 2.57
N SER A 154 9.72 7.70 1.28
CA SER A 154 8.62 6.97 0.63
C SER A 154 9.05 6.33 -0.69
N ALA A 155 8.76 5.04 -0.85
CA ALA A 155 8.99 4.30 -2.09
C ALA A 155 7.69 3.65 -2.59
N GLY A 156 7.39 3.75 -3.89
CA GLY A 156 6.22 3.06 -4.44
C GLY A 156 5.91 3.28 -5.92
N PHE A 157 4.73 2.85 -6.37
CA PHE A 157 4.27 3.20 -7.72
C PHE A 157 3.87 4.68 -7.75
N LEU A 158 3.02 5.10 -6.82
CA LEU A 158 2.71 6.49 -6.51
C LEU A 158 3.23 6.79 -5.10
N SER A 159 4.21 7.68 -5.02
CA SER A 159 4.94 7.99 -3.80
C SER A 159 4.84 9.48 -3.47
N LEU A 160 4.51 9.80 -2.21
CA LEU A 160 4.49 11.16 -1.68
C LEU A 160 5.39 11.23 -0.44
N GLY A 161 6.36 12.14 -0.43
CA GLY A 161 7.17 12.35 0.77
C GLY A 161 8.15 13.51 0.72
N ILE A 162 9.02 13.61 1.71
CA ILE A 162 10.16 14.55 1.65
C ILE A 162 11.19 13.99 0.67
N PHE A 163 11.56 12.72 0.86
CA PHE A 163 12.28 11.91 -0.11
C PHE A 163 11.31 10.88 -0.68
N SER A 164 11.05 10.98 -1.98
CA SER A 164 10.10 10.15 -2.70
C SER A 164 10.79 9.44 -3.84
N ALA A 165 10.66 8.12 -3.90
CA ALA A 165 11.10 7.29 -5.02
C ALA A 165 9.92 6.51 -5.60
N GLY A 166 9.76 6.47 -6.92
CA GLY A 166 8.68 5.69 -7.52
C GLY A 166 8.48 5.84 -9.01
N ASN A 167 7.41 5.26 -9.54
CA ASN A 167 7.04 5.52 -10.93
C ASN A 167 6.52 6.97 -11.08
N VAL A 168 5.65 7.38 -10.15
CA VAL A 168 5.24 8.77 -9.92
C VAL A 168 5.71 9.17 -8.52
N ALA A 169 6.66 10.10 -8.45
CA ALA A 169 7.29 10.56 -7.21
C ALA A 169 7.01 12.04 -6.98
N LEU A 170 6.41 12.36 -5.83
CA LEU A 170 6.09 13.72 -5.41
C LEU A 170 6.81 14.01 -4.09
N GLY A 171 7.73 14.97 -4.07
CA GLY A 171 8.41 15.31 -2.84
C GLY A 171 9.39 16.44 -2.92
N THR A 172 10.05 16.80 -1.82
CA THR A 172 11.14 17.79 -1.92
C THR A 172 12.31 17.24 -2.74
N ILE A 173 12.60 15.95 -2.60
CA ILE A 173 13.53 15.19 -3.43
C ILE A 173 12.73 14.04 -4.05
N GLY A 174 12.55 14.07 -5.37
CA GLY A 174 11.76 13.09 -6.12
C GLY A 174 12.64 12.30 -7.10
N LEU A 175 12.58 10.98 -7.04
CA LEU A 175 13.27 10.05 -7.94
C LEU A 175 12.22 9.19 -8.67
N GLY A 176 12.09 9.28 -9.98
CA GLY A 176 11.10 8.45 -10.65
C GLY A 176 10.97 8.60 -12.16
N ASN A 177 10.06 7.85 -12.77
CA ASN A 177 9.76 8.06 -14.19
C ASN A 177 9.07 9.41 -14.40
N LEU A 178 8.11 9.74 -13.53
CA LEU A 178 7.55 11.08 -13.37
C LEU A 178 7.93 11.58 -11.97
N ALA A 179 8.73 12.64 -11.88
CA ALA A 179 9.13 13.21 -10.59
C ALA A 179 8.78 14.70 -10.51
N ILE A 180 8.14 15.12 -9.42
CA ILE A 180 7.85 16.53 -9.12
C ILE A 180 8.42 16.88 -7.77
N GLY A 181 9.28 17.90 -7.71
CA GLY A 181 9.89 18.31 -6.45
C GLY A 181 10.78 19.53 -6.49
N LEU A 182 11.41 19.85 -5.36
CA LEU A 182 12.45 20.89 -5.34
C LEU A 182 13.69 20.38 -6.09
N PHE A 183 14.08 19.14 -5.83
CA PHE A 183 15.09 18.39 -6.56
C PHE A 183 14.42 17.16 -7.18
N ALA A 184 14.41 17.07 -8.51
CA ALA A 184 13.72 16.01 -9.24
C ALA A 184 14.67 15.31 -10.22
N LEU A 185 14.65 13.98 -10.19
CA LEU A 185 15.52 13.10 -10.98
C LEU A 185 14.68 12.02 -11.65
N GLY A 186 14.85 11.81 -12.96
CA GLY A 186 13.91 10.91 -13.66
C GLY A 186 13.86 10.96 -15.18
N ASN A 187 12.77 10.41 -15.73
CA ASN A 187 12.50 10.49 -17.17
C ASN A 187 11.79 11.81 -17.52
N LEU A 188 10.67 12.10 -16.88
CA LEU A 188 9.91 13.36 -16.97
C LEU A 188 9.95 14.03 -15.60
N VAL A 189 10.60 15.18 -15.50
CA VAL A 189 10.84 15.84 -14.22
C VAL A 189 10.38 17.29 -14.23
N VAL A 190 9.82 17.72 -13.10
CA VAL A 190 9.41 19.11 -12.86
C VAL A 190 9.94 19.54 -11.50
N GLY A 191 10.70 20.63 -11.45
CA GLY A 191 11.23 21.09 -10.17
C GLY A 191 12.10 22.33 -10.22
N PHE A 192 12.66 22.72 -9.08
CA PHE A 192 13.65 23.79 -9.07
C PHE A 192 14.95 23.32 -9.70
N PHE A 193 15.53 22.23 -9.19
CA PHE A 193 16.60 21.48 -9.82
C PHE A 193 16.04 20.22 -10.45
N SER A 194 16.24 20.07 -11.75
CA SER A 194 15.65 19.00 -12.56
C SER A 194 16.72 18.33 -13.40
N LEU A 195 16.92 17.03 -13.21
CA LEU A 195 17.85 16.22 -14.00
C LEU A 195 17.13 14.99 -14.59
N GLY A 196 17.04 14.90 -15.92
CA GLY A 196 16.32 13.80 -16.55
C GLY A 196 16.25 13.86 -18.07
N ASN A 197 15.52 12.93 -18.70
CA ASN A 197 15.38 12.93 -20.16
C ASN A 197 14.60 14.17 -20.66
N PHE A 198 13.48 14.47 -20.00
CA PHE A 198 12.68 15.68 -20.20
C PHE A 198 12.62 16.45 -18.88
N ALA A 199 13.37 17.55 -18.80
CA ALA A 199 13.57 18.33 -17.59
C ALA A 199 12.93 19.71 -17.69
N LEU A 200 12.01 20.01 -16.78
CA LEU A 200 11.37 21.32 -16.63
C LEU A 200 11.77 21.92 -15.27
N GLY A 201 12.51 23.02 -15.25
CA GLY A 201 12.88 23.63 -13.98
C GLY A 201 13.61 24.94 -14.04
N TYR A 202 14.00 25.46 -12.86
CA TYR A 202 14.83 26.66 -12.80
C TYR A 202 16.27 26.35 -13.24
N LEU A 203 16.84 25.29 -12.67
CA LEU A 203 18.04 24.59 -13.13
C LEU A 203 17.60 23.28 -13.80
N ALA A 204 17.69 23.19 -15.12
CA ALA A 204 17.25 22.02 -15.87
C ALA A 204 18.41 21.39 -16.65
N ILE A 205 18.72 20.13 -16.39
CA ILE A 205 19.74 19.37 -17.12
C ILE A 205 19.09 18.14 -17.72
N GLY A 206 19.24 17.92 -19.02
CA GLY A 206 18.58 16.78 -19.66
C GLY A 206 18.70 16.70 -21.16
N ASN A 207 18.24 15.59 -21.76
CA ASN A 207 18.21 15.46 -23.22
C ASN A 207 17.29 16.50 -23.88
N LYS A 208 16.22 16.87 -23.18
CA LYS A 208 15.36 18.01 -23.47
C LYS A 208 15.16 18.78 -22.17
N ALA A 209 15.76 19.96 -22.08
CA ALA A 209 15.73 20.79 -20.88
C ALA A 209 15.08 22.14 -21.17
N PHE A 210 14.17 22.59 -20.29
CA PHE A 210 13.52 23.90 -20.38
C PHE A 210 13.58 24.60 -19.02
N GLY A 211 14.04 25.85 -19.04
CA GLY A 211 14.25 26.66 -17.84
C GLY A 211 15.05 27.93 -18.13
N PRO A 212 15.12 28.87 -17.17
CA PRO A 212 16.03 30.02 -17.24
C PRO A 212 17.50 29.62 -17.35
N HIS A 213 17.89 28.53 -16.66
CA HIS A 213 19.23 27.97 -16.71
C HIS A 213 19.11 26.49 -17.10
N ALA A 214 19.23 26.22 -18.39
CA ALA A 214 19.02 24.89 -18.95
C ALA A 214 20.25 24.40 -19.71
N SER A 215 20.68 23.18 -19.45
CA SER A 215 21.77 22.51 -20.18
C SER A 215 21.24 21.26 -20.87
N ILE A 216 21.44 21.21 -22.19
CA ILE A 216 21.02 20.08 -23.03
C ILE A 216 22.14 19.04 -23.07
N LEU A 217 21.80 17.79 -22.77
CA LEU A 217 22.72 16.65 -22.80
C LEU A 217 22.54 15.80 -24.08
N PRO A 218 23.65 15.29 -24.67
CA PRO A 218 23.58 14.28 -25.72
C PRO A 218 22.78 13.04 -25.32
N GLU A 219 22.27 12.30 -26.31
CA GLU A 219 21.69 10.98 -26.05
C GLU A 219 22.76 10.04 -25.46
N HIS A 220 22.41 9.32 -24.39
CA HIS A 220 23.29 8.40 -23.65
C HIS A 220 24.45 9.05 -22.87
N SER A 221 24.22 10.22 -22.26
CA SER A 221 25.24 10.86 -21.41
C SER A 221 25.63 10.08 -20.17
N ASN A 222 26.94 10.10 -19.88
CA ASN A 222 27.54 9.50 -18.69
C ASN A 222 27.71 10.54 -17.56
N LEU A 223 28.05 10.07 -16.35
CA LEU A 223 28.27 10.93 -15.18
C LEU A 223 29.25 12.10 -15.44
N PRO A 224 30.39 11.95 -16.14
CA PRO A 224 31.28 13.07 -16.41
C PRO A 224 30.65 14.18 -17.28
N GLU A 225 29.76 13.82 -18.20
CA GLU A 225 29.05 14.80 -19.03
C GLU A 225 28.01 15.56 -18.20
N ILE A 226 27.32 14.88 -17.29
CA ILE A 226 26.42 15.50 -16.32
C ILE A 226 27.20 16.46 -15.42
N THR A 227 28.38 16.05 -14.93
CA THR A 227 29.24 16.90 -14.10
C THR A 227 29.72 18.15 -14.87
N ARG A 228 30.08 18.00 -16.15
CA ARG A 228 30.44 19.16 -17.01
C ARG A 228 29.27 20.12 -17.20
N ALA A 229 28.11 19.61 -17.60
CA ALA A 229 26.89 20.41 -17.73
C ALA A 229 26.54 21.17 -16.44
N LEU A 230 26.71 20.53 -15.28
CA LEU A 230 26.49 21.16 -13.98
C LEU A 230 27.54 22.24 -13.67
N SER A 231 28.80 22.02 -14.08
CA SER A 231 29.90 22.97 -13.93
C SER A 231 29.73 24.20 -14.83
N ASP A 232 29.22 24.02 -16.04
CA ASP A 232 28.94 25.10 -16.98
C ASP A 232 27.80 25.99 -16.44
N LEU A 233 26.72 25.36 -15.96
CA LEU A 233 25.61 26.07 -15.29
C LEU A 233 26.06 26.82 -14.02
N GLN A 234 27.11 26.35 -13.33
CA GLN A 234 27.64 27.02 -12.15
C GLN A 234 28.07 28.47 -12.44
N GLN A 235 28.48 28.78 -13.67
CA GLN A 235 28.94 30.11 -14.06
C GLN A 235 27.79 31.08 -14.37
N GLU A 236 26.64 30.54 -14.77
CA GLU A 236 25.48 31.34 -15.23
C GLU A 236 24.50 31.68 -14.10
N VAL A 237 24.59 30.96 -12.98
CA VAL A 237 23.59 30.96 -11.92
C VAL A 237 23.96 31.97 -10.81
N PRO A 238 22.98 32.67 -10.19
CA PRO A 238 23.23 33.59 -9.08
C PRO A 238 24.04 32.96 -7.94
N THR A 239 24.88 33.76 -7.27
CA THR A 239 25.82 33.32 -6.22
C THR A 239 25.16 32.51 -5.12
N ILE A 240 23.96 32.91 -4.70
CA ILE A 240 23.18 32.22 -3.66
C ILE A 240 22.84 30.78 -4.08
N ILE A 241 22.39 30.59 -5.31
CA ILE A 241 21.96 29.29 -5.84
C ILE A 241 23.20 28.42 -6.08
N ARG A 242 24.28 29.01 -6.58
CA ARG A 242 25.57 28.33 -6.73
C ARG A 242 26.05 27.73 -5.39
N GLN A 243 26.08 28.54 -4.33
CA GLN A 243 26.57 28.12 -3.01
C GLN A 243 25.65 27.12 -2.30
N LEU A 244 24.33 27.29 -2.42
CA LEU A 244 23.36 26.44 -1.70
C LEU A 244 23.02 25.14 -2.43
N ILE A 245 23.19 25.09 -3.75
CA ILE A 245 22.70 23.97 -4.57
C ILE A 245 23.81 23.33 -5.40
N VAL A 246 24.45 24.10 -6.28
CA VAL A 246 25.37 23.54 -7.29
C VAL A 246 26.65 22.98 -6.66
N GLU A 247 27.30 23.74 -5.78
CA GLU A 247 28.54 23.34 -5.11
C GLU A 247 28.36 22.10 -4.20
N PRO A 248 27.30 22.02 -3.36
CA PRO A 248 26.98 20.80 -2.63
C PRO A 248 26.82 19.57 -3.54
N ILE A 249 26.08 19.69 -4.65
CA ILE A 249 25.87 18.56 -5.57
C ILE A 249 27.21 18.11 -6.19
N LEU A 250 28.03 19.05 -6.68
CA LEU A 250 29.34 18.73 -7.24
C LEU A 250 30.24 18.02 -6.23
N SER A 251 30.28 18.51 -4.98
CA SER A 251 31.07 17.89 -3.90
C SER A 251 30.65 16.44 -3.63
N VAL A 252 29.35 16.15 -3.67
CA VAL A 252 28.79 14.81 -3.47
C VAL A 252 29.12 13.91 -4.66
N THR A 253 29.00 14.40 -5.89
CA THR A 253 29.32 13.61 -7.10
C THR A 253 30.80 13.28 -7.25
N ALA A 254 31.69 14.12 -6.71
CA ALA A 254 33.13 13.89 -6.72
C ALA A 254 33.60 12.93 -5.61
N ALA A 255 32.78 12.70 -4.58
CA ALA A 255 33.15 11.87 -3.44
C ALA A 255 33.01 10.36 -3.78
N PRO A 256 34.10 9.58 -3.80
CA PRO A 256 34.03 8.16 -4.16
C PRO A 256 33.22 7.33 -3.16
N ILE A 257 33.13 7.77 -1.90
CA ILE A 257 32.50 7.02 -0.80
C ILE A 257 30.97 7.08 -0.83
N PHE A 258 30.40 8.19 -1.32
CA PHE A 258 28.96 8.45 -1.22
C PHE A 258 28.08 7.37 -1.86
N PRO A 259 28.32 6.92 -3.12
CA PRO A 259 27.49 5.87 -3.71
C PRO A 259 27.55 4.56 -2.94
N TYR A 260 28.72 4.16 -2.43
CA TYR A 260 28.86 2.93 -1.64
C TYR A 260 28.16 3.03 -0.27
N ALA A 261 28.26 4.18 0.41
CA ALA A 261 27.60 4.41 1.69
C ALA A 261 26.07 4.37 1.53
N LEU A 262 25.55 5.01 0.47
CA LEU A 262 24.12 5.02 0.16
C LEU A 262 23.61 3.61 -0.16
N ILE A 263 24.30 2.87 -1.04
CA ILE A 263 23.94 1.48 -1.37
C ILE A 263 24.00 0.60 -0.12
N SER A 264 25.04 0.73 0.70
CA SER A 264 25.18 -0.06 1.94
C SER A 264 24.05 0.24 2.93
N PHE A 265 23.65 1.49 3.07
CA PHE A 265 22.52 1.89 3.92
C PHE A 265 21.18 1.32 3.42
N ILE A 266 20.94 1.37 2.10
CA ILE A 266 19.75 0.77 1.48
C ILE A 266 19.74 -0.75 1.70
N LEU A 267 20.85 -1.44 1.47
CA LEU A 267 20.98 -2.89 1.70
C LEU A 267 20.74 -3.26 3.16
N PHE A 268 21.26 -2.46 4.10
CA PHE A 268 21.01 -2.64 5.53
C PHE A 268 19.52 -2.52 5.87
N LEU A 269 18.83 -1.49 5.35
CA LEU A 269 17.38 -1.33 5.55
C LEU A 269 16.61 -2.53 4.98
N VAL A 270 16.93 -2.96 3.75
CA VAL A 270 16.30 -4.13 3.12
C VAL A 270 16.51 -5.38 3.98
N PHE A 271 17.72 -5.61 4.49
CA PHE A 271 18.01 -6.73 5.37
C PHE A 271 17.15 -6.71 6.64
N VAL A 272 17.02 -5.56 7.31
CA VAL A 272 16.19 -5.39 8.51
C VAL A 272 14.72 -5.71 8.21
N PHE A 273 14.18 -5.24 7.08
CA PHE A 273 12.80 -5.53 6.67
C PHE A 273 12.60 -7.02 6.37
N CYS A 274 13.50 -7.65 5.63
CA CYS A 274 13.44 -9.07 5.33
C CYS A 274 13.52 -9.92 6.62
N ALA A 275 14.39 -9.55 7.56
CA ALA A 275 14.49 -10.23 8.86
C ALA A 275 13.21 -10.11 9.69
N ALA A 276 12.62 -8.90 9.75
CA ALA A 276 11.36 -8.67 10.45
C ALA A 276 10.18 -9.44 9.80
N GLY A 277 10.11 -9.43 8.47
CA GLY A 277 9.11 -10.18 7.71
C GLY A 277 9.26 -11.70 7.90
N PHE A 278 10.48 -12.21 7.84
CA PHE A 278 10.78 -13.64 8.06
C PHE A 278 10.43 -14.08 9.48
N TYR A 279 10.79 -13.28 10.49
CA TYR A 279 10.41 -13.55 11.88
C TYR A 279 8.89 -13.58 12.06
N GLY A 280 8.17 -12.63 11.44
CA GLY A 280 6.72 -12.62 11.39
C GLY A 280 6.14 -13.89 10.74
N ALA A 281 6.69 -14.31 9.60
CA ALA A 281 6.26 -15.50 8.88
C ALA A 281 6.50 -16.81 9.64
N LEU A 282 7.63 -16.94 10.35
CA LEU A 282 7.90 -18.11 11.19
C LEU A 282 6.88 -18.22 12.33
N LYS A 283 6.54 -17.10 12.95
CA LYS A 283 5.58 -17.04 14.06
C LYS A 283 4.13 -17.22 13.58
N LEU A 284 3.85 -16.82 12.35
CA LEU A 284 2.62 -17.14 11.65
C LEU A 284 2.48 -18.64 11.42
N ARG A 285 3.51 -19.26 10.82
CA ARG A 285 3.54 -20.68 10.52
C ARG A 285 3.34 -21.54 11.78
N SER A 286 3.98 -21.19 12.89
CA SER A 286 3.82 -21.95 14.14
C SER A 286 2.40 -21.90 14.70
N ARG A 287 1.64 -20.82 14.47
CA ARG A 287 0.22 -20.77 14.85
C ARG A 287 -0.68 -21.57 13.91
N LEU A 288 -0.43 -21.54 12.61
CA LEU A 288 -1.20 -22.29 11.62
C LEU A 288 -1.01 -23.81 11.73
N ILE A 289 0.14 -24.28 12.23
CA ILE A 289 0.39 -25.72 12.45
C ILE A 289 -0.26 -26.22 13.76
N ASN A 290 -0.54 -25.31 14.70
CA ASN A 290 -1.07 -25.65 16.03
C ASN A 290 -2.61 -25.52 16.13
N HIS A 291 -3.30 -25.20 15.04
CA HIS A 291 -4.76 -25.13 14.90
C HIS A 291 -5.22 -26.10 13.83
#